data_AF-A0ABD6FF52-F1
#
_entry.id   AF-A0ABD6FF52-F1
#
_cell.length_a   1.000
_cell.length_b   1.000
_cell.length_c   1.000
_cell.angle_alpha   90.00
_cell.angle_beta   90.00
_cell.angle_gamma   90.00
#
_symmetry.space_group_name_H-M   'P 1'
#
loop_
_entity.id
_entity.type
_entity.pdbx_description
1 polymer ?
#
loop_
_entity_poly.entity_id
_entity_poly.type
_entity_poly.pdbx_seq_one_letter_code
_entity_poly.pdbx_strand_id
1 'polypeptide(L)'
;MDQPQAGPLSPAYLSMSTSSFTEFLRAQSPDLLPGRRQLGDATSLQAPHGTTIVALTFSGGVAIAGDRRATAGNTIAARDLEKVYITDAYSAVGIAGTAGIALELVRLYAVELAHYEKIEGVALSLDGKANKLATMVRANLDVAMAGLAAVPMFVGYDTDAADPARAGRIISFDVTGGRYEERGGFHAIGSGSPYAKSALKKLYDPDADADAAVRTAVAALYDAADDDAATGGPDTVRRIYPQVVTITAEEGAVHVPEERIEAATEAVLDERRSAREARR
;
A
#
# COMPACT_ATOMS: atom_id res chain seq x y z
N MET A 1 -3.12 42.59 -1.72
CA MET A 1 -2.67 42.24 -0.36
C MET A 1 -1.71 41.07 -0.53
N ASP A 2 -0.47 41.27 -0.09
CA ASP A 2 0.76 40.59 -0.51
C ASP A 2 0.72 39.06 -0.64
N GLN A 3 1.29 38.55 -1.75
CA GLN A 3 1.87 37.21 -1.75
C GLN A 3 3.13 37.24 -0.87
N PRO A 4 3.34 36.25 0.01
CA PRO A 4 4.57 36.19 0.80
C PRO A 4 5.76 36.07 -0.17
N GLN A 5 6.63 37.08 -0.17
CA GLN A 5 7.91 37.00 -0.87
C GLN A 5 8.68 35.82 -0.26
N ALA A 6 9.01 34.82 -1.08
CA ALA A 6 9.87 33.73 -0.67
C ALA A 6 11.23 34.32 -0.27
N GLY A 7 11.49 34.37 1.04
CA GLY A 7 12.79 34.76 1.57
C GLY A 7 13.90 33.82 1.05
N PRO A 8 15.17 34.21 1.18
CA PRO A 8 16.28 33.34 0.82
C PRO A 8 16.15 32.00 1.54
N LEU A 9 16.41 30.90 0.84
CA LEU A 9 16.39 29.57 1.41
C LEU A 9 17.33 29.52 2.63
N SER A 10 16.84 28.96 3.74
CA SER A 10 17.67 28.73 4.92
C SER A 10 18.95 27.97 4.53
N PRO A 11 20.13 28.31 5.07
CA PRO A 11 21.38 27.61 4.80
C PRO A 11 21.30 26.09 5.02
N ALA A 12 20.40 25.64 5.89
CA ALA A 12 20.14 24.22 6.10
C ALA A 12 19.74 23.49 4.81
N TYR A 13 18.96 24.12 3.91
CA TYR A 13 18.54 23.52 2.63
C TYR A 13 19.67 23.41 1.61
N LEU A 14 20.80 24.09 1.85
CA LEU A 14 22.00 24.02 1.01
C LEU A 14 23.01 23.00 1.56
N SER A 15 22.73 22.38 2.70
CA SER A 15 23.56 21.34 3.29
C SER A 15 23.36 20.00 2.58
N MET A 16 24.45 19.39 2.10
CA MET A 16 24.46 18.01 1.59
C MET A 16 24.84 16.99 2.68
N SER A 17 24.65 17.33 3.96
CA SER A 17 25.08 16.49 5.08
C SER A 17 24.37 15.13 5.16
N THR A 18 23.21 15.00 4.54
CA THR A 18 22.45 13.75 4.42
C THR A 18 21.61 13.76 3.14
N SER A 19 21.48 12.61 2.48
CA SER A 19 20.51 12.36 1.40
C SER A 19 19.20 11.74 1.92
N SER A 20 18.95 11.81 3.24
CA SER A 20 17.69 11.42 3.87
C SER A 20 16.86 12.64 4.27
N PHE A 21 15.67 12.77 3.68
CA PHE A 21 14.73 13.84 4.03
C PHE A 21 14.24 13.71 5.48
N THR A 22 14.08 12.48 5.96
CA THR A 22 13.65 12.18 7.33
C THR A 22 14.70 12.58 8.36
N GLU A 23 15.98 12.37 8.06
CA GLU A 23 17.08 12.88 8.90
C GLU A 23 17.16 14.41 8.86
N PHE A 24 16.95 15.01 7.68
CA PHE A 24 16.87 16.45 7.54
C PHE A 24 15.74 17.05 8.39
N LEU A 25 14.52 16.50 8.33
CA LEU A 25 13.40 16.91 9.18
C LEU A 25 13.71 16.73 10.66
N ARG A 26 14.35 15.63 11.04
CA ARG A 26 14.75 15.38 12.44
C ARG A 26 15.66 16.48 12.98
N ALA A 27 16.54 17.03 12.14
CA ALA A 27 17.47 18.09 12.52
C ALA A 27 16.83 19.49 12.46
N GLN A 28 15.99 19.78 11.45
CA GLN A 28 15.53 21.13 11.15
C GLN A 28 14.08 21.43 11.58
N SER A 29 13.21 20.43 11.58
CA SER A 29 11.76 20.60 11.84
C SER A 29 11.17 19.31 12.41
N PRO A 30 11.58 18.91 13.63
CA PRO A 30 11.20 17.63 14.20
C PRO A 30 9.70 17.45 14.41
N ASP A 31 8.95 18.54 14.56
CA ASP A 31 7.50 18.52 14.78
C ASP A 31 6.69 18.06 13.55
N LEU A 32 7.34 17.99 12.38
CA LEU A 32 6.76 17.45 11.15
C LEU A 32 6.90 15.92 11.03
N LEU A 33 7.56 15.26 11.99
CA LEU A 33 7.67 13.81 12.01
C LEU A 33 6.43 13.15 12.64
N PRO A 34 5.86 12.10 12.03
CA PRO A 34 4.62 11.46 12.49
C PRO A 34 4.64 11.03 13.97
N GLY A 35 5.78 10.50 14.44
CA GLY A 35 5.94 10.01 15.81
C GLY A 35 6.16 11.07 16.90
N ARG A 36 6.24 12.37 16.55
CA ARG A 36 6.50 13.45 17.53
C ARG A 36 5.29 14.33 17.88
N ARG A 37 4.14 14.14 17.24
CA ARG A 37 2.91 14.82 17.71
C ARG A 37 2.50 14.24 19.05
N GLN A 38 2.26 15.12 20.03
CA GLN A 38 1.50 14.75 21.23
C GLN A 38 0.10 14.34 20.82
N LEU A 39 -0.10 13.04 20.70
CA LEU A 39 -1.42 12.44 20.75
C LEU A 39 -1.91 12.68 22.18
N GLY A 40 -3.06 13.34 22.35
CA GLY A 40 -3.74 13.42 23.65
C GLY A 40 -4.15 12.03 24.14
N ASP A 41 -5.08 11.93 25.08
CA ASP A 41 -5.55 10.63 25.59
C ASP A 41 -6.23 9.80 24.47
N ALA A 42 -5.43 9.03 23.74
CA ALA A 42 -5.78 8.33 22.51
C ALA A 42 -6.67 7.10 22.75
N THR A 43 -6.89 6.75 24.02
CA THR A 43 -7.69 5.61 24.47
C THR A 43 -9.17 5.69 24.08
N SER A 44 -9.65 6.89 23.67
CA SER A 44 -11.05 7.15 23.30
C SER A 44 -11.29 7.49 21.82
N LEU A 45 -10.23 7.59 21.00
CA LEU A 45 -10.34 7.96 19.58
C LEU A 45 -10.63 6.74 18.72
N GLN A 46 -11.89 6.57 18.28
CA GLN A 46 -12.24 5.68 17.17
C GLN A 46 -11.84 6.32 15.84
N ALA A 47 -10.53 6.36 15.57
CA ALA A 47 -10.03 6.80 14.28
C ALA A 47 -10.47 5.82 13.18
N PRO A 48 -10.86 6.31 11.98
CA PRO A 48 -11.17 5.44 10.86
C PRO A 48 -10.03 4.45 10.57
N HIS A 49 -10.40 3.18 10.53
CA HIS A 49 -9.52 2.04 10.24
C HIS A 49 -10.29 1.01 9.39
N GLY A 50 -9.78 -0.20 9.24
CA GLY A 50 -10.42 -1.25 8.44
C GLY A 50 -9.94 -1.20 7.01
N THR A 51 -9.15 -2.20 6.66
CA THR A 51 -8.47 -2.29 5.37
C THR A 51 -8.15 -3.74 5.09
N THR A 52 -8.31 -4.14 3.84
CA THR A 52 -7.66 -5.33 3.30
C THR A 52 -6.92 -4.95 2.03
N ILE A 53 -5.62 -5.27 2.03
CA ILE A 53 -4.77 -5.09 0.87
C ILE A 53 -4.15 -6.44 0.54
N VAL A 54 -4.16 -6.79 -0.74
CA VAL A 54 -3.53 -7.97 -1.30
C VAL A 54 -2.43 -7.58 -2.25
N ALA A 55 -1.40 -8.42 -2.35
CA ALA A 55 -0.40 -8.34 -3.40
C ALA A 55 -0.12 -9.74 -3.95
N LEU A 56 0.17 -9.82 -5.24
CA LEU A 56 0.57 -11.04 -5.91
C LEU A 56 1.52 -10.74 -7.07
N THR A 57 2.54 -11.58 -7.23
CA THR A 57 3.41 -11.57 -8.40
C THR A 57 2.72 -12.24 -9.56
N PHE A 58 3.11 -11.90 -10.78
CA PHE A 58 2.67 -12.56 -12.01
C PHE A 58 3.83 -12.57 -12.99
N SER A 59 3.68 -13.23 -14.13
CA SER A 59 4.76 -13.30 -15.12
C SER A 59 5.10 -11.90 -15.62
N GLY A 60 6.29 -11.40 -15.28
CA GLY A 60 6.76 -10.07 -15.68
C GLY A 60 6.34 -8.91 -14.77
N GLY A 61 5.78 -9.17 -13.59
CA GLY A 61 5.41 -8.08 -12.70
C GLY A 61 4.83 -8.43 -11.34
N VAL A 62 4.29 -7.41 -10.68
CA VAL A 62 3.58 -7.51 -9.39
C VAL A 62 2.34 -6.62 -9.39
N ALA A 63 1.26 -7.11 -8.81
CA ALA A 63 0.04 -6.35 -8.59
C ALA A 63 -0.20 -6.15 -7.08
N ILE A 64 -0.71 -4.98 -6.71
CA ILE A 64 -1.18 -4.68 -5.36
C ILE A 64 -2.57 -4.06 -5.45
N ALA A 65 -3.49 -4.52 -4.61
CA ALA A 65 -4.88 -4.07 -4.61
C ALA A 65 -5.38 -3.82 -3.20
N GLY A 66 -6.22 -2.79 -3.03
CA GLY A 66 -6.82 -2.42 -1.75
C GLY A 66 -8.32 -2.22 -1.86
N ASP A 67 -9.05 -2.65 -0.83
CA ASP A 67 -10.47 -2.33 -0.68
C ASP A 67 -10.68 -0.82 -0.41
N ARG A 68 -11.92 -0.35 -0.48
CA ARG A 68 -12.24 1.09 -0.39
C ARG A 68 -12.94 1.51 0.91
N ARG A 69 -13.31 0.57 1.79
CA ARG A 69 -14.11 0.86 2.99
C ARG A 69 -13.23 1.37 4.14
N ALA A 70 -13.74 2.30 4.93
CA ALA A 70 -13.19 2.59 6.25
C ALA A 70 -14.31 2.50 7.28
N THR A 71 -14.01 1.97 8.46
CA THR A 71 -14.95 1.87 9.58
C THR A 71 -14.42 2.61 10.82
N ALA A 72 -15.34 3.14 11.60
CA ALA A 72 -15.11 3.62 12.96
C ALA A 72 -16.06 2.83 13.87
N GLY A 73 -15.51 1.85 14.59
CA GLY A 73 -16.32 0.82 15.24
C GLY A 73 -17.14 0.04 14.21
N ASN A 74 -18.47 0.02 14.37
CA ASN A 74 -19.41 -0.64 13.44
C ASN A 74 -19.97 0.29 12.35
N THR A 75 -19.59 1.57 12.34
CA THR A 75 -20.10 2.54 11.36
C THR A 75 -19.14 2.65 10.18
N ILE A 76 -19.68 2.63 8.96
CA ILE A 76 -18.91 2.91 7.74
C ILE A 76 -18.61 4.41 7.70
N ALA A 77 -17.35 4.77 7.93
CA ALA A 77 -16.86 6.15 7.93
C ALA A 77 -16.59 6.67 6.50
N ALA A 78 -16.12 5.80 5.60
CA ALA A 78 -15.87 6.13 4.20
C ALA A 78 -16.02 4.89 3.31
N ARG A 79 -16.25 5.11 2.01
CA ARG A 79 -16.47 4.04 1.01
C ARG A 79 -15.52 4.08 -0.17
N ASP A 80 -14.76 5.16 -0.31
CA ASP A 80 -13.98 5.52 -1.49
C ASP A 80 -12.50 5.78 -1.14
N LEU A 81 -12.02 5.30 0.01
CA LEU A 81 -10.63 5.52 0.40
C LEU A 81 -9.65 4.84 -0.56
N GLU A 82 -8.59 5.56 -0.90
CA GLU A 82 -7.41 5.01 -1.54
C GLU A 82 -6.45 4.50 -0.47
N LYS A 83 -5.87 3.33 -0.72
CA LYS A 83 -5.02 2.64 0.26
C LYS A 83 -3.73 2.11 -0.34
N VAL A 84 -3.61 2.20 -1.66
CA VAL A 84 -2.47 1.78 -2.46
C VAL A 84 -1.93 3.02 -3.15
N TYR A 85 -0.65 3.29 -2.96
CA TYR A 85 0.01 4.50 -3.42
C TYR A 85 1.24 4.12 -4.22
N ILE A 86 1.36 4.67 -5.43
CA ILE A 86 2.61 4.58 -6.20
C ILE A 86 3.65 5.44 -5.49
N THR A 87 4.80 4.86 -5.15
CA THR A 87 5.84 5.52 -4.36
C THR A 87 6.99 6.02 -5.21
N ASP A 88 7.26 5.37 -6.35
CA ASP A 88 8.13 5.84 -7.42
C ASP A 88 7.83 5.08 -8.72
N ALA A 89 8.67 5.24 -9.75
CA ALA A 89 8.48 4.66 -11.06
C ALA A 89 8.30 3.13 -11.07
N TYR A 90 8.87 2.40 -10.11
CA TYR A 90 8.86 0.92 -10.08
C TYR A 90 8.46 0.36 -8.71
N SER A 91 7.73 1.12 -7.90
CA SER A 91 7.26 0.65 -6.60
C SER A 91 5.94 1.28 -6.15
N ALA A 92 5.21 0.53 -5.34
CA ALA A 92 4.00 0.98 -4.67
C ALA A 92 3.92 0.44 -3.24
N VAL A 93 3.14 1.11 -2.40
CA VAL A 93 2.89 0.73 -1.02
C VAL A 93 1.40 0.71 -0.76
N GLY A 94 0.93 -0.38 -0.17
CA GLY A 94 -0.38 -0.44 0.47
C GLY A 94 -0.23 -0.33 1.98
N ILE A 95 -1.09 0.41 2.67
CA ILE A 95 -1.02 0.55 4.14
C ILE A 95 -2.35 0.20 4.80
N ALA A 96 -2.30 -0.70 5.78
CA ALA A 96 -3.43 -1.05 6.62
C ALA A 96 -3.25 -0.50 8.04
N GLY A 97 -4.35 -0.08 8.68
CA GLY A 97 -4.34 0.45 10.04
C GLY A 97 -5.04 1.81 10.14
N THR A 98 -4.58 2.66 11.05
CA THR A 98 -5.16 4.00 11.25
C THR A 98 -4.92 4.89 10.04
N ALA A 99 -6.01 5.34 9.39
CA ALA A 99 -5.94 6.04 8.10
C ALA A 99 -5.07 7.31 8.14
N GLY A 100 -5.15 8.11 9.20
CA GLY A 100 -4.34 9.33 9.35
C GLY A 100 -2.85 9.06 9.41
N ILE A 101 -2.43 8.07 10.22
CA ILE A 101 -1.02 7.66 10.36
C ILE A 101 -0.51 7.04 9.05
N ALA A 102 -1.33 6.23 8.40
CA ALA A 102 -1.00 5.62 7.11
C ALA A 102 -0.72 6.67 6.02
N LEU A 103 -1.61 7.66 5.87
CA LEU A 103 -1.46 8.75 4.91
C LEU A 103 -0.19 9.58 5.15
N GLU A 104 0.13 9.88 6.42
CA GLU A 104 1.32 10.65 6.75
C GLU A 104 2.60 9.84 6.45
N LEU A 105 2.61 8.56 6.82
CA LEU A 105 3.73 7.64 6.58
C LEU A 105 4.03 7.50 5.08
N VAL A 106 3.01 7.26 4.24
CA VAL A 106 3.24 7.05 2.80
C VAL A 106 3.70 8.33 2.09
N ARG A 107 3.17 9.50 2.51
CA ARG A 107 3.58 10.80 1.96
C ARG A 107 5.03 11.10 2.32
N LEU A 108 5.42 10.90 3.57
CA LEU A 108 6.80 11.09 4.01
C LEU A 108 7.74 10.14 3.26
N TYR A 109 7.32 8.88 3.07
CA TYR A 109 8.10 7.88 2.35
C TYR A 109 8.30 8.24 0.88
N ALA A 110 7.25 8.64 0.15
CA ALA A 110 7.38 9.07 -1.24
C ALA A 110 8.33 10.28 -1.39
N VAL A 111 8.26 11.23 -0.45
CA VAL A 111 9.18 12.38 -0.44
C VAL A 111 10.61 11.96 -0.12
N GLU A 112 10.83 11.01 0.81
CA GLU A 112 12.15 10.46 1.11
C GLU A 112 12.80 9.85 -0.15
N LEU A 113 12.05 9.04 -0.91
CA LEU A 113 12.56 8.40 -2.13
C LEU A 113 12.91 9.44 -3.19
N ALA A 114 11.99 10.35 -3.49
CA ALA A 114 12.21 11.40 -4.48
C ALA A 114 13.35 12.35 -4.05
N HIS A 115 13.49 12.62 -2.75
CA HIS A 115 14.59 13.43 -2.24
C HIS A 115 15.94 12.76 -2.46
N TYR A 116 16.08 11.47 -2.11
CA TYR A 116 17.31 10.72 -2.35
C TYR A 116 17.69 10.74 -3.83
N GLU A 117 16.74 10.42 -4.72
CA GLU A 117 16.98 10.39 -6.16
C GLU A 117 17.42 11.75 -6.71
N LYS A 118 16.81 12.85 -6.25
CA LYS A 118 17.20 14.21 -6.67
C LYS A 118 18.58 14.64 -6.17
N ILE A 119 19.04 14.11 -5.04
CA ILE A 119 20.35 14.45 -4.46
C ILE A 119 21.46 13.60 -5.07
N GLU A 120 21.24 12.29 -5.17
CA GLU A 120 22.26 11.33 -5.64
C GLU A 120 22.25 11.13 -7.16
N GLY A 121 21.18 11.58 -7.84
CA GLY A 121 20.99 11.40 -9.29
C GLY A 121 20.65 9.97 -9.70
N VAL A 122 20.45 9.06 -8.75
CA VAL A 122 20.10 7.66 -8.96
C VAL A 122 19.03 7.22 -7.97
N ALA A 123 18.13 6.35 -8.42
CA ALA A 123 17.13 5.75 -7.54
C ALA A 123 17.76 4.73 -6.58
N LEU A 124 17.14 4.55 -5.41
CA LEU A 124 17.50 3.47 -4.50
C LEU A 124 17.19 2.10 -5.14
N SER A 125 17.94 1.06 -4.76
CA SER A 125 17.51 -0.31 -5.01
C SER A 125 16.23 -0.65 -4.22
N LEU A 126 15.48 -1.68 -4.64
CA LEU A 126 14.29 -2.10 -3.90
C LEU A 126 14.59 -2.47 -2.43
N ASP A 127 15.73 -3.08 -2.15
CA ASP A 127 16.17 -3.36 -0.78
C ASP A 127 16.49 -2.07 0.00
N GLY A 128 17.08 -1.06 -0.66
CA GLY A 128 17.30 0.26 -0.06
C GLY A 128 15.98 0.96 0.30
N LYS A 129 15.02 0.94 -0.63
CA LYS A 129 13.65 1.44 -0.43
C LYS A 129 12.97 0.74 0.74
N ALA A 130 12.98 -0.60 0.77
CA ALA A 130 12.40 -1.39 1.85
C ALA A 130 13.06 -1.12 3.21
N ASN A 131 14.39 -0.94 3.26
CA ASN A 131 15.10 -0.61 4.50
C ASN A 131 14.75 0.80 5.03
N LYS A 132 14.53 1.77 4.13
CA LYS A 132 14.04 3.10 4.50
C LYS A 132 12.64 3.02 5.09
N LEU A 133 11.73 2.27 4.45
CA LEU A 133 10.38 2.06 4.95
C LEU A 133 10.37 1.36 6.31
N ALA A 134 11.17 0.29 6.48
CA ALA A 134 11.34 -0.40 7.77
C ALA A 134 11.76 0.55 8.90
N THR A 135 12.67 1.49 8.60
CA THR A 135 13.13 2.48 9.58
C THR A 135 12.01 3.45 9.96
N MET A 136 11.16 3.86 9.01
CA MET A 136 10.00 4.70 9.31
C MET A 136 8.93 3.95 10.13
N VAL A 137 8.67 2.68 9.81
CA VAL A 137 7.74 1.84 10.58
C VAL A 137 8.23 1.69 12.02
N ARG A 138 9.52 1.34 12.21
CA ARG A 138 10.13 1.23 13.54
C ARG A 138 10.04 2.52 14.34
N ALA A 139 10.16 3.67 13.68
CA ALA A 139 10.06 4.98 14.33
C ALA A 139 8.64 5.30 14.84
N ASN A 140 7.61 4.58 14.37
CA ASN A 140 6.23 4.73 14.80
C ASN A 140 5.79 3.65 15.82
N LEU A 141 6.72 2.87 16.40
CA LEU A 141 6.38 1.80 17.33
C LEU A 141 5.58 2.30 18.55
N ASP A 142 5.96 3.44 19.15
CA ASP A 142 5.22 4.01 20.30
C ASP A 142 3.78 4.37 19.95
N VAL A 143 3.56 4.91 18.75
CA VAL A 143 2.22 5.23 18.21
C VAL A 143 1.41 3.95 17.97
N ALA A 144 2.06 2.90 17.45
CA ALA A 144 1.44 1.60 17.28
C ALA A 144 1.04 0.96 18.62
N MET A 145 1.90 1.05 19.63
CA MET A 145 1.63 0.56 21.00
C MET A 145 0.50 1.35 21.69
N ALA A 146 0.27 2.60 21.28
CA ALA A 146 -0.88 3.41 21.70
C ALA A 146 -2.19 3.07 20.95
N GLY A 147 -2.20 2.03 20.10
CA GLY A 147 -3.39 1.57 19.37
C GLY A 147 -3.59 2.20 17.99
N LEU A 148 -2.65 3.03 17.52
CA LEU A 148 -2.74 3.74 16.25
C LEU A 148 -1.76 3.17 15.20
N ALA A 149 -1.70 1.83 15.13
CA ALA A 149 -0.77 1.14 14.25
C ALA A 149 -1.09 1.36 12.77
N ALA A 150 -0.04 1.50 11.95
CA ALA A 150 -0.11 1.48 10.49
C ALA A 150 0.99 0.56 9.98
N VAL A 151 0.59 -0.52 9.30
CA VAL A 151 1.48 -1.56 8.79
C VAL A 151 1.47 -1.50 7.26
N PRO A 152 2.60 -1.20 6.62
CA PRO A 152 2.69 -1.20 5.17
C PRO A 152 2.95 -2.59 4.59
N MET A 153 2.65 -2.74 3.31
CA MET A 153 3.14 -3.78 2.42
C MET A 153 3.71 -3.07 1.19
N PHE A 154 4.97 -3.37 0.87
CA PHE A 154 5.68 -2.79 -0.25
C PHE A 154 5.72 -3.78 -1.41
N VAL A 155 5.52 -3.28 -2.62
CA VAL A 155 5.73 -4.04 -3.85
C VAL A 155 6.60 -3.25 -4.81
N GLY A 156 7.36 -3.95 -5.64
CA GLY A 156 8.15 -3.30 -6.68
C GLY A 156 8.60 -4.27 -7.76
N TYR A 157 9.03 -3.69 -8.88
CA TYR A 157 9.66 -4.41 -9.98
C TYR A 157 11.17 -4.18 -9.90
N ASP A 158 11.94 -5.26 -9.79
CA ASP A 158 13.39 -5.20 -9.70
C ASP A 158 14.00 -5.13 -11.11
N THR A 159 14.39 -3.92 -11.54
CA THR A 159 14.93 -3.68 -12.88
C THR A 159 16.25 -4.40 -13.14
N ASP A 160 16.95 -4.79 -12.07
CA ASP A 160 18.24 -5.49 -12.14
C ASP A 160 18.08 -7.01 -11.95
N ALA A 161 16.85 -7.53 -11.89
CA ALA A 161 16.61 -8.95 -11.74
C ALA A 161 17.18 -9.77 -12.89
N ALA A 162 17.80 -10.91 -12.55
CA ALA A 162 18.34 -11.84 -13.54
C ALA A 162 17.27 -12.47 -14.43
N ASP A 163 16.06 -12.67 -13.89
CA ASP A 163 14.90 -13.16 -14.63
C ASP A 163 13.79 -12.08 -14.61
N PRO A 164 13.58 -11.35 -15.72
CA PRO A 164 12.52 -10.35 -15.84
C PRO A 164 11.12 -10.91 -15.57
N ALA A 165 10.87 -12.18 -15.86
CA ALA A 165 9.57 -12.81 -15.59
C ALA A 165 9.30 -12.96 -14.08
N ARG A 166 10.34 -12.91 -13.23
CA ARG A 166 10.29 -13.05 -11.77
C ARG A 166 10.82 -11.81 -11.03
N ALA A 167 10.85 -10.66 -11.71
CA ALA A 167 11.33 -9.40 -11.15
C ALA A 167 10.36 -8.73 -10.17
N GLY A 168 9.08 -9.14 -10.14
CA GLY A 168 8.11 -8.67 -9.16
C GLY A 168 8.45 -9.12 -7.74
N ARG A 169 8.50 -8.19 -6.79
CA ARG A 169 8.82 -8.46 -5.38
C ARG A 169 7.73 -7.93 -4.46
N ILE A 170 7.46 -8.68 -3.38
CA ILE A 170 6.53 -8.32 -2.31
C ILE A 170 7.30 -8.37 -0.99
N ILE A 171 7.21 -7.30 -0.20
CA ILE A 171 7.86 -7.17 1.09
C ILE A 171 6.81 -6.78 2.13
N SER A 172 6.63 -7.63 3.14
CA SER A 172 5.75 -7.37 4.28
C SER A 172 6.55 -6.79 5.45
N PHE A 173 5.85 -6.10 6.36
CA PHE A 173 6.44 -5.48 7.54
C PHE A 173 5.65 -5.86 8.80
N ASP A 174 6.35 -5.90 9.93
CA ASP A 174 5.72 -5.90 11.25
C ASP A 174 5.83 -4.51 11.92
N VAL A 175 5.11 -4.33 13.03
CA VAL A 175 5.08 -3.06 13.77
C VAL A 175 6.43 -2.65 14.38
N THR A 176 7.37 -3.60 14.51
CA THR A 176 8.74 -3.34 15.02
C THR A 176 9.70 -2.88 13.90
N GLY A 177 9.23 -2.88 12.65
CA GLY A 177 10.02 -2.58 11.47
C GLY A 177 10.82 -3.77 10.93
N GLY A 178 10.50 -5.00 11.35
CA GLY A 178 10.96 -6.20 10.67
C GLY A 178 10.43 -6.22 9.25
N ARG A 179 11.27 -6.60 8.28
CA ARG A 179 10.89 -6.74 6.86
C ARG A 179 11.06 -8.19 6.42
N TYR A 180 10.11 -8.68 5.64
CA TYR A 180 10.09 -10.08 5.18
C TYR A 180 9.79 -10.13 3.69
N GLU A 181 10.61 -10.88 2.95
CA GLU A 181 10.39 -11.09 1.52
C GLU A 181 9.41 -12.24 1.30
N GLU A 182 8.31 -11.95 0.62
CA GLU A 182 7.19 -12.87 0.46
C GLU A 182 7.38 -13.73 -0.81
N ARG A 183 8.29 -14.71 -0.72
CA ARG A 183 8.65 -15.61 -1.83
C ARG A 183 7.56 -16.61 -2.22
N GLY A 184 6.46 -16.65 -1.47
CA GLY A 184 5.27 -17.45 -1.81
C GLY A 184 4.50 -16.91 -3.02
N GLY A 185 4.86 -15.72 -3.51
CA GLY A 185 4.26 -15.08 -4.69
C GLY A 185 3.00 -14.26 -4.40
N PHE A 186 2.49 -14.28 -3.17
CA PHE A 186 1.38 -13.43 -2.75
C PHE A 186 1.42 -13.15 -1.26
N HIS A 187 0.78 -12.06 -0.84
CA HIS A 187 0.59 -11.70 0.56
C HIS A 187 -0.65 -10.83 0.75
N ALA A 188 -1.11 -10.68 2.00
CA ALA A 188 -2.14 -9.72 2.35
C ALA A 188 -1.96 -9.17 3.76
N ILE A 189 -2.38 -7.92 3.95
CA ILE A 189 -2.37 -7.21 5.25
C ILE A 189 -3.75 -6.63 5.57
N GLY A 190 -3.99 -6.34 6.85
CA GLY A 190 -5.23 -5.77 7.34
C GLY A 190 -6.28 -6.80 7.81
N SER A 191 -7.49 -6.36 8.08
CA SER A 191 -8.52 -7.13 8.82
C SER A 191 -8.97 -8.38 8.07
N GLY A 192 -9.17 -8.28 6.75
CA GLY A 192 -9.58 -9.39 5.90
C GLY A 192 -8.41 -10.24 5.38
N SER A 193 -7.18 -9.97 5.82
CA SER A 193 -5.99 -10.65 5.31
C SER A 193 -5.99 -12.18 5.48
N PRO A 194 -6.55 -12.81 6.54
CA PRO A 194 -6.59 -14.26 6.64
C PRO A 194 -7.45 -14.91 5.54
N TYR A 195 -8.58 -14.28 5.21
CA TYR A 195 -9.51 -14.72 4.17
C TYR A 195 -8.88 -14.53 2.79
N ALA A 196 -8.35 -13.33 2.53
CA ALA A 196 -7.67 -13.01 1.28
C ALA A 196 -6.48 -13.95 1.00
N LYS A 197 -5.62 -14.22 2.00
CA LYS A 197 -4.51 -15.18 1.85
C LYS A 197 -5.00 -16.60 1.57
N SER A 198 -6.11 -16.99 2.17
CA SER A 198 -6.69 -18.33 1.96
C SER A 198 -7.27 -18.47 0.55
N ALA A 199 -7.90 -17.42 0.01
CA ALA A 199 -8.34 -17.34 -1.37
C ALA A 199 -7.15 -17.38 -2.34
N LEU A 200 -6.16 -16.50 -2.14
CA LEU A 200 -4.93 -16.47 -2.96
C LEU A 200 -4.21 -17.82 -2.96
N LYS A 201 -4.16 -18.53 -1.83
CA LYS A 201 -3.59 -19.89 -1.76
C LYS A 201 -4.23 -20.89 -2.74
N LYS A 202 -5.46 -20.64 -3.20
CA LYS A 202 -6.18 -21.49 -4.16
C LYS A 202 -6.18 -20.91 -5.57
N LEU A 203 -6.20 -19.59 -5.70
CA LEU A 203 -6.36 -18.89 -6.97
C LEU A 203 -5.03 -18.48 -7.62
N TYR A 204 -3.95 -18.38 -6.84
CA TYR A 204 -2.67 -17.89 -7.31
C TYR A 204 -2.06 -18.81 -8.36
N ASP A 205 -1.72 -18.21 -9.50
CA ASP A 205 -0.98 -18.83 -10.59
C ASP A 205 0.29 -17.97 -10.84
N PRO A 206 1.49 -18.52 -10.62
CA PRO A 206 2.74 -17.79 -10.83
C PRO A 206 2.99 -17.41 -12.29
N ASP A 207 2.35 -18.09 -13.25
CA ASP A 207 2.57 -17.88 -14.69
C ASP A 207 1.45 -17.05 -15.33
N ALA A 208 0.51 -16.55 -14.51
CA ALA A 208 -0.55 -15.65 -14.95
C ALA A 208 0.00 -14.38 -15.60
N ASP A 209 -0.78 -13.83 -16.54
CA ASP A 209 -0.57 -12.48 -17.06
C ASP A 209 -1.14 -11.42 -16.09
N ALA A 210 -0.94 -10.15 -16.44
CA ALA A 210 -1.40 -9.03 -15.62
C ALA A 210 -2.93 -9.00 -15.45
N ASP A 211 -3.71 -9.32 -16.47
CA ASP A 211 -5.18 -9.31 -16.40
C ASP A 211 -5.71 -10.43 -15.48
N ALA A 212 -5.15 -11.62 -15.59
CA ALA A 212 -5.46 -12.74 -14.71
C ALA A 212 -5.03 -12.46 -13.26
N ALA A 213 -3.91 -11.77 -13.05
CA ALA A 213 -3.47 -11.32 -11.73
C ALA A 213 -4.43 -10.28 -11.13
N VAL A 214 -4.88 -9.30 -11.92
CA VAL A 214 -5.88 -8.31 -11.51
C VAL A 214 -7.19 -9.01 -11.12
N ARG A 215 -7.68 -9.95 -11.93
CA ARG A 215 -8.88 -10.74 -11.60
C ARG A 215 -8.71 -11.52 -10.31
N THR A 216 -7.56 -12.14 -10.10
CA THR A 216 -7.23 -12.88 -8.88
C THR A 216 -7.18 -11.98 -7.65
N ALA A 217 -6.59 -10.79 -7.75
CA ALA A 217 -6.61 -9.79 -6.68
C ALA A 217 -8.05 -9.36 -6.32
N VAL A 218 -8.88 -9.05 -7.32
CA VAL A 218 -10.30 -8.70 -7.12
C VAL A 218 -11.07 -9.84 -6.46
N ALA A 219 -10.86 -11.08 -6.92
CA ALA A 219 -11.49 -12.26 -6.34
C ALA A 219 -11.08 -12.48 -4.88
N ALA A 220 -9.81 -12.29 -4.53
CA ALA A 220 -9.32 -12.42 -3.17
C ALA A 220 -9.89 -11.34 -2.23
N LEU A 221 -10.02 -10.10 -2.71
CA LEU A 221 -10.67 -9.02 -1.96
C LEU A 221 -12.18 -9.23 -1.83
N TYR A 222 -12.82 -9.81 -2.85
CA TYR A 222 -14.21 -10.22 -2.78
C TYR A 222 -14.41 -11.28 -1.70
N ASP A 223 -13.60 -12.34 -1.69
CA ASP A 223 -13.67 -13.39 -0.67
C ASP A 223 -13.40 -12.84 0.73
N ALA A 224 -12.47 -11.89 0.87
CA ALA A 224 -12.26 -11.21 2.14
C ALA A 224 -13.47 -10.38 2.58
N ALA A 225 -14.15 -9.69 1.66
CA ALA A 225 -15.35 -8.92 1.98
C ALA A 225 -16.57 -9.78 2.32
N ASP A 226 -16.60 -11.05 1.90
CA ASP A 226 -17.67 -11.99 2.21
C ASP A 226 -17.64 -12.38 3.70
N ASP A 227 -16.44 -12.46 4.29
CA ASP A 227 -16.22 -12.91 5.67
C ASP A 227 -15.75 -11.81 6.65
N ASP A 228 -15.28 -10.64 6.18
CA ASP A 228 -14.86 -9.49 7.01
C ASP A 228 -15.71 -8.24 6.76
N ALA A 229 -16.50 -7.84 7.76
CA ALA A 229 -17.36 -6.66 7.70
C ALA A 229 -16.58 -5.33 7.54
N ALA A 230 -15.32 -5.28 7.99
CA ALA A 230 -14.46 -4.10 7.83
C ALA A 230 -13.90 -3.96 6.41
N THR A 231 -13.95 -5.03 5.60
CA THR A 231 -13.55 -5.01 4.19
C THR A 231 -14.72 -4.62 3.29
N GLY A 232 -14.47 -3.68 2.38
CA GLY A 232 -15.43 -3.28 1.37
C GLY A 232 -15.35 -4.13 0.12
N GLY A 233 -16.33 -4.99 -0.11
CA GLY A 233 -16.52 -5.65 -1.41
C GLY A 233 -16.94 -4.64 -2.49
N PRO A 234 -16.93 -5.05 -3.77
CA PRO A 234 -17.34 -4.20 -4.88
C PRO A 234 -18.78 -3.68 -4.73
N ASP A 235 -18.99 -2.36 -4.88
CA ASP A 235 -20.30 -1.71 -4.89
C ASP A 235 -20.69 -1.38 -6.34
N THR A 236 -21.40 -2.29 -7.00
CA THR A 236 -21.82 -2.16 -8.39
C THR A 236 -22.90 -1.10 -8.62
N VAL A 237 -23.60 -0.67 -7.56
CA VAL A 237 -24.62 0.40 -7.65
C VAL A 237 -23.94 1.76 -7.73
N ARG A 238 -22.91 1.98 -6.89
CA ARG A 238 -22.14 3.23 -6.87
C ARG A 238 -20.93 3.21 -7.80
N ARG A 239 -20.64 2.06 -8.42
CA ARG A 239 -19.43 1.80 -9.21
C ARG A 239 -18.18 2.10 -8.39
N ILE A 240 -18.12 1.54 -7.18
CA ILE A 240 -16.93 1.63 -6.32
C ILE A 240 -16.26 0.28 -6.27
N TYR A 241 -15.10 0.20 -6.90
CA TYR A 241 -14.30 -1.00 -7.01
C TYR A 241 -12.98 -0.88 -6.22
N PRO A 242 -12.31 -2.00 -5.90
CA PRO A 242 -10.96 -1.97 -5.35
C PRO A 242 -10.01 -1.12 -6.20
N GLN A 243 -9.03 -0.49 -5.56
CA GLN A 243 -7.94 0.17 -6.28
C GLN A 243 -6.88 -0.89 -6.61
N VAL A 244 -6.39 -0.93 -7.83
CA VAL A 244 -5.32 -1.86 -8.25
C VAL A 244 -4.18 -1.08 -8.91
N VAL A 245 -2.95 -1.42 -8.54
CA VAL A 245 -1.72 -0.96 -9.19
C VAL A 245 -0.98 -2.18 -9.70
N THR A 246 -0.51 -2.11 -10.95
CA THR A 246 0.39 -3.09 -11.55
C THR A 246 1.75 -2.46 -11.78
N ILE A 247 2.82 -3.24 -11.61
CA ILE A 247 4.19 -2.78 -11.81
C ILE A 247 4.91 -3.77 -12.73
N THR A 248 5.32 -3.30 -13.90
CA THR A 248 6.04 -4.08 -14.93
C THR A 248 7.28 -3.34 -15.39
N ALA A 249 8.16 -4.01 -16.14
CA ALA A 249 9.31 -3.36 -16.79
C ALA A 249 8.89 -2.26 -17.77
N GLU A 250 7.86 -2.53 -18.58
CA GLU A 250 7.47 -1.69 -19.72
C GLU A 250 6.72 -0.43 -19.29
N GLU A 251 5.80 -0.56 -18.35
CA GLU A 251 4.91 0.54 -17.94
C GLU A 251 5.35 1.19 -16.63
N GLY A 252 6.25 0.56 -15.88
CA GLY A 252 6.51 0.93 -14.50
C GLY A 252 5.28 0.69 -13.63
N ALA A 253 5.14 1.46 -12.54
CA ALA A 253 3.99 1.42 -11.67
C ALA A 253 2.83 2.25 -12.26
N VAL A 254 1.70 1.59 -12.52
CA VAL A 254 0.51 2.22 -13.10
C VAL A 254 -0.75 1.83 -12.34
N HIS A 255 -1.67 2.79 -12.20
CA HIS A 255 -3.03 2.48 -11.76
C HIS A 255 -3.77 1.74 -12.87
N VAL A 256 -4.37 0.60 -12.54
CA VAL A 256 -5.20 -0.12 -13.50
C VAL A 256 -6.47 0.71 -13.76
N PRO A 257 -6.85 0.94 -15.03
CA PRO A 257 -8.07 1.67 -15.36
C PRO A 257 -9.31 1.05 -14.72
N GLU A 258 -10.25 1.90 -14.30
CA GLU A 258 -11.46 1.47 -13.60
C GLU A 258 -12.29 0.49 -14.44
N GLU A 259 -12.32 0.68 -15.77
CA GLU A 259 -13.05 -0.20 -16.71
C GLU A 259 -12.50 -1.63 -16.69
N ARG A 260 -11.18 -1.81 -16.54
CA ARG A 260 -10.57 -3.15 -16.42
C ARG A 260 -10.90 -3.79 -15.07
N ILE A 261 -10.95 -3.00 -14.00
CA ILE A 261 -11.30 -3.49 -12.66
C ILE A 261 -12.79 -3.86 -12.59
N GLU A 262 -13.66 -3.08 -13.23
CA GLU A 262 -15.08 -3.35 -13.36
C GLU A 262 -15.32 -4.65 -14.13
N ALA A 263 -14.69 -4.83 -15.30
CA ALA A 263 -14.78 -6.07 -16.07
C ALA A 263 -14.29 -7.30 -15.27
N ALA A 264 -13.18 -7.17 -14.54
CA ALA A 264 -12.68 -8.21 -13.65
C ALA A 264 -13.67 -8.52 -12.51
N THR A 265 -14.31 -7.49 -11.96
CA THR A 265 -15.34 -7.62 -10.92
C THR A 265 -16.57 -8.36 -11.43
N GLU A 266 -17.08 -7.98 -12.61
CA GLU A 266 -18.23 -8.65 -13.23
C GLU A 266 -17.95 -10.13 -13.47
N ALA A 267 -16.76 -10.45 -14.01
CA ALA A 267 -16.34 -11.83 -14.22
C ALA A 267 -16.31 -12.64 -12.91
N VAL A 268 -15.80 -12.06 -11.81
CA VAL A 268 -15.83 -12.70 -10.49
C VAL A 268 -17.26 -12.93 -10.02
N LEU A 269 -18.13 -11.92 -10.11
CA LEU A 269 -19.53 -12.04 -9.68
C LEU A 269 -20.29 -13.10 -10.49
N ASP A 270 -20.07 -13.18 -11.79
CA ASP A 270 -20.67 -14.18 -12.67
C ASP A 270 -20.21 -15.59 -12.33
N GLU A 271 -18.93 -15.77 -12.03
CA GLU A 271 -18.39 -17.06 -11.56
C GLU A 271 -19.06 -17.48 -10.24
N ARG A 272 -19.22 -16.56 -9.28
CA ARG A 272 -19.87 -16.87 -7.99
C ARG A 272 -21.36 -17.19 -8.15
N ARG A 273 -22.08 -16.48 -9.04
CA ARG A 273 -23.48 -16.79 -9.37
C ARG A 273 -23.61 -18.18 -9.99
N SER A 274 -22.80 -18.47 -11.01
CA SER A 274 -22.82 -19.76 -11.72
C SER A 274 -22.48 -20.92 -10.79
N ALA A 275 -21.47 -20.78 -9.93
CA ALA A 275 -21.11 -21.80 -8.95
C ALA A 275 -22.22 -22.07 -7.92
N ARG A 276 -23.00 -21.05 -7.55
CA ARG A 276 -24.15 -21.21 -6.66
C ARG A 276 -25.31 -21.92 -7.34
N GLU A 277 -25.57 -21.61 -8.61
CA GLU A 277 -26.61 -22.27 -9.41
C GLU A 277 -26.29 -23.75 -9.64
N ALA A 278 -25.04 -24.10 -9.93
CA ALA A 278 -24.60 -25.48 -10.11
C ALA A 278 -24.71 -26.35 -8.84
N ARG A 279 -24.80 -25.74 -7.64
CA ARG A 279 -24.97 -26.44 -6.35
C ARG A 279 -26.44 -26.65 -5.96
N ARG A 280 -27.38 -26.01 -6.67
CA ARG A 280 -28.82 -26.13 -6.45
C ARG A 280 -29.40 -27.26 -7.29
#